data_AF-A0A150QNE7-F1
#
_entry.id   AF-A0A150QNE7-F1
#
_cell.length_a   1.000
_cell.length_b   1.000
_cell.length_c   1.000
_cell.angle_alpha   90.00
_cell.angle_beta   90.00
_cell.angle_gamma   90.00
#
_symmetry.space_group_name_H-M   'P 1'
#
loop_
_entity.id
_entity.type
_entity.pdbx_description
1 polymer ?
#
loop_
_entity_poly.entity_id
_entity_poly.type
_entity_poly.pdbx_seq_one_letter_code
_entity_poly.pdbx_strand_id
1 'polypeptide(L)'
;MKRSRSENLRNLGIFVGLGLSLAVAGCGDDDTGGSSGTTSSSSVTTSSASSSSSSAGGGGTGGSDGAGGTGGAGGTGGGGSGGGGGDSSATPSLSFFVSSTGSTTANLGGLEGADRRCQELAAAVGAGARTWRAYLSVEKGPDDQPVHARDRIGVGPWYNAKLELVAADLDELHTRFGDHTAFLDEKGAMVPGQWPDSPTPNQHDILTGTNRDGTLKVGQTCGDWTSESPSLTAWVGHSDGMGPMQSTADMYRPWNSVHANGSCADTAPAGGNGRVYCFAAD
;
A
#
# COMPACT_ATOMS: atom_id res chain seq x y z
N MET A 1 -35.84 39.34 -28.47
CA MET A 1 -37.14 39.01 -27.84
C MET A 1 -37.05 39.15 -26.33
N LYS A 2 -38.09 39.78 -25.75
CA LYS A 2 -38.59 39.70 -24.35
C LYS A 2 -37.70 40.15 -23.17
N ARG A 3 -38.08 41.35 -22.68
CA ARG A 3 -38.03 41.81 -21.28
C ARG A 3 -38.59 40.75 -20.31
N SER A 4 -38.06 40.65 -19.10
CA SER A 4 -38.73 41.20 -17.89
C SER A 4 -37.92 40.91 -16.63
N ARG A 5 -37.60 41.99 -15.89
CA ARG A 5 -37.33 41.94 -14.44
C ARG A 5 -38.63 41.57 -13.73
N SER A 6 -38.54 40.80 -12.64
CA SER A 6 -39.48 40.91 -11.53
C SER A 6 -38.72 40.65 -10.24
N GLU A 7 -38.66 41.69 -9.42
CA GLU A 7 -38.34 41.64 -8.01
C GLU A 7 -39.43 40.85 -7.28
N ASN A 8 -39.07 40.17 -6.18
CA ASN A 8 -40.01 40.00 -5.09
C ASN A 8 -39.27 40.06 -3.74
N LEU A 9 -39.78 40.98 -2.94
CA LEU A 9 -39.35 41.40 -1.62
C LEU A 9 -39.93 40.49 -0.53
N ARG A 10 -39.25 40.50 0.63
CA ARG A 10 -39.75 40.24 1.98
C ARG A 10 -40.03 38.78 2.38
N ASN A 11 -39.22 38.27 3.30
CA ASN A 11 -39.76 38.06 4.65
C ASN A 11 -38.66 38.13 5.73
N LEU A 12 -38.79 39.12 6.60
CA LEU A 12 -38.01 39.34 7.81
C LEU A 12 -38.83 38.71 8.96
N GLY A 13 -38.29 37.66 9.58
CA GLY A 13 -38.92 36.98 10.72
C GLY A 13 -37.95 36.89 11.88
N ILE A 14 -37.91 37.95 12.68
CA ILE A 14 -37.26 38.02 13.99
C ILE A 14 -38.13 37.23 14.98
N PHE A 15 -37.55 36.25 15.67
CA PHE A 15 -38.08 35.77 16.95
C PHE A 15 -37.01 35.92 18.04
N VAL A 16 -37.32 36.82 18.97
CA VAL A 16 -36.66 37.04 20.25
C VAL A 16 -37.46 36.29 21.32
N GLY A 17 -36.77 35.62 22.24
CA GLY A 17 -37.31 35.01 23.46
C GLY A 17 -36.28 34.03 24.03
N LEU A 18 -35.32 34.45 24.85
CA LEU A 18 -35.41 34.84 26.27
C LEU A 18 -35.81 33.68 27.21
N GLY A 19 -34.81 33.10 27.88
CA GLY A 19 -34.85 32.94 29.34
C GLY A 19 -34.95 31.53 29.94
N LEU A 20 -34.11 31.32 30.96
CA LEU A 20 -34.17 30.34 32.08
C LEU A 20 -33.87 28.87 31.73
N SER A 21 -33.07 28.10 32.48
CA SER A 21 -32.75 28.17 33.91
C SER A 21 -31.38 27.56 34.21
N LEU A 22 -30.75 28.16 35.22
CA LEU A 22 -29.58 27.71 35.97
C LEU A 22 -30.03 26.68 37.02
N ALA A 23 -29.32 25.56 37.17
CA ALA A 23 -29.38 24.72 38.37
C ALA A 23 -27.98 24.20 38.71
N VAL A 24 -27.44 24.74 39.79
CA VAL A 24 -26.32 24.21 40.58
C VAL A 24 -26.93 23.42 41.74
N ALA A 25 -26.43 22.21 42.00
CA ALA A 25 -26.23 21.65 43.36
C ALA A 25 -25.77 20.18 43.26
N GLY A 26 -24.69 19.84 43.95
CA GLY A 26 -24.25 18.45 44.13
C GLY A 26 -22.80 18.31 44.58
N CYS A 27 -22.46 18.91 45.73
CA CYS A 27 -21.27 18.58 46.52
C CYS A 27 -21.49 17.28 47.31
N GLY A 28 -20.44 16.48 47.47
CA GLY A 28 -20.40 15.29 48.34
C GLY A 28 -18.96 14.82 48.49
N ASP A 29 -18.31 15.32 49.54
CA ASP A 29 -16.95 15.00 50.00
C ASP A 29 -16.89 13.68 50.80
N ASP A 30 -15.72 13.04 50.72
CA ASP A 30 -14.96 12.23 51.71
C ASP A 30 -15.63 11.09 52.51
N ASP A 31 -15.04 9.87 52.43
CA ASP A 31 -14.29 9.32 53.59
C ASP A 31 -13.48 8.03 53.30
N THR A 32 -12.17 8.17 53.59
CA THR A 32 -11.19 7.31 54.29
C THR A 32 -11.37 5.78 54.54
N GLY A 33 -10.22 5.07 54.39
CA GLY A 33 -9.86 3.80 55.04
C GLY A 33 -9.83 2.57 54.12
N GLY A 34 -8.82 1.70 54.03
CA GLY A 34 -7.58 1.50 54.77
C GLY A 34 -7.15 0.03 54.61
N SER A 35 -5.91 -0.19 54.15
CA SER A 35 -4.99 -1.34 54.40
C SER A 35 -5.49 -2.80 54.37
N SER A 36 -4.86 -3.62 53.52
CA SER A 36 -3.92 -4.70 53.92
C SER A 36 -3.91 -5.89 52.94
N GLY A 37 -2.70 -6.38 52.64
CA GLY A 37 -2.44 -7.72 52.11
C GLY A 37 -1.76 -7.70 50.74
N THR A 38 -0.64 -8.36 50.47
CA THR A 38 0.19 -9.26 51.28
C THR A 38 1.52 -9.35 50.53
N THR A 39 2.61 -9.12 51.24
CA THR A 39 3.97 -9.52 50.83
C THR A 39 4.08 -11.05 50.84
N SER A 40 4.63 -11.64 49.79
CA SER A 40 5.34 -12.93 49.89
C SER A 40 6.37 -13.02 48.79
N SER A 41 7.59 -12.62 49.14
CA SER A 41 8.82 -13.09 48.53
C SER A 41 8.98 -14.57 48.88
N SER A 42 9.35 -15.40 47.92
CA SER A 42 9.96 -16.70 48.20
C SER A 42 11.08 -16.94 47.20
N SER A 43 12.26 -16.90 47.78
CA SER A 43 13.54 -17.39 47.31
C SER A 43 13.46 -18.79 46.71
N VAL A 44 14.17 -19.00 45.60
CA VAL A 44 14.90 -20.25 45.38
C VAL A 44 16.31 -19.96 44.89
N THR A 45 17.21 -20.65 45.56
CA THR A 45 18.66 -20.62 45.55
C THR A 45 19.26 -21.26 44.30
N THR A 46 20.33 -20.63 43.82
CA THR A 46 21.57 -21.20 43.28
C THR A 46 21.66 -22.71 43.04
N SER A 47 22.07 -23.10 41.83
CA SER A 47 23.04 -24.18 41.61
C SER A 47 23.73 -24.00 40.26
N SER A 48 24.98 -23.57 40.33
CA SER A 48 25.99 -23.65 39.28
C SER A 48 26.40 -25.11 39.03
N ALA A 49 26.57 -25.50 37.77
CA ALA A 49 27.49 -26.57 37.39
C ALA A 49 27.94 -26.38 35.93
N SER A 50 29.18 -25.96 35.80
CA SER A 50 30.03 -26.09 34.62
C SER A 50 30.41 -27.55 34.39
N SER A 51 30.39 -28.02 33.13
CA SER A 51 31.40 -28.96 32.63
C SER A 51 31.37 -29.06 31.10
N SER A 52 32.53 -28.74 30.53
CA SER A 52 33.04 -29.15 29.23
C SER A 52 33.09 -30.67 29.07
N SER A 53 32.84 -31.18 27.86
CA SER A 53 33.76 -32.14 27.23
C SER A 53 33.43 -32.41 25.76
N SER A 54 34.51 -32.37 25.00
CA SER A 54 34.78 -32.83 23.64
C SER A 54 34.67 -34.35 23.44
N SER A 55 34.33 -34.79 22.22
CA SER A 55 34.94 -35.90 21.44
C SER A 55 34.07 -36.16 20.20
N ALA A 56 34.54 -36.11 18.95
CA ALA A 56 35.60 -36.85 18.24
C ALA A 56 35.14 -38.21 17.65
N GLY A 57 35.51 -38.43 16.38
CA GLY A 57 35.40 -39.69 15.61
C GLY A 57 34.34 -39.57 14.51
N GLY A 58 34.66 -39.48 13.21
CA GLY A 58 35.51 -40.36 12.38
C GLY A 58 34.57 -41.04 11.37
N GLY A 59 34.84 -41.31 10.10
CA GLY A 59 36.00 -41.30 9.20
C GLY A 59 35.63 -42.18 7.98
N GLY A 60 36.30 -42.00 6.85
CA GLY A 60 36.29 -42.92 5.69
C GLY A 60 35.87 -42.23 4.37
N THR A 61 36.69 -41.90 3.36
CA THR A 61 37.87 -42.45 2.63
C THR A 61 37.52 -43.10 1.27
N GLY A 62 38.25 -42.68 0.23
CA GLY A 62 38.38 -43.29 -1.11
C GLY A 62 37.93 -42.32 -2.22
N GLY A 63 38.77 -41.67 -3.04
CA GLY A 63 39.98 -42.11 -3.77
C GLY A 63 39.55 -42.62 -5.17
N SER A 64 40.17 -42.34 -6.32
CA SER A 64 41.21 -41.43 -6.83
C SER A 64 41.23 -41.58 -8.38
N ASP A 65 41.94 -40.67 -9.06
CA ASP A 65 42.51 -40.80 -10.44
C ASP A 65 41.55 -40.67 -11.65
N GLY A 66 41.87 -39.97 -12.75
CA GLY A 66 43.08 -39.27 -13.15
C GLY A 66 42.94 -38.64 -14.55
N ALA A 67 43.71 -37.58 -14.75
CA ALA A 67 44.42 -37.10 -15.95
C ALA A 67 43.77 -37.07 -17.36
N GLY A 68 43.82 -35.86 -17.96
CA GLY A 68 44.63 -35.63 -19.18
C GLY A 68 43.86 -35.36 -20.47
N GLY A 69 44.13 -34.21 -21.12
CA GLY A 69 43.76 -34.00 -22.53
C GLY A 69 43.71 -32.55 -22.97
N THR A 70 44.85 -32.03 -23.42
CA THR A 70 45.08 -30.70 -24.01
C THR A 70 44.65 -30.60 -25.48
N GLY A 71 44.18 -29.41 -25.88
CA GLY A 71 44.59 -28.76 -27.13
C GLY A 71 43.60 -28.80 -28.31
N GLY A 72 43.47 -27.65 -29.00
CA GLY A 72 43.01 -27.61 -30.40
C GLY A 72 42.15 -26.40 -30.77
N ALA A 73 42.78 -25.39 -31.37
CA ALA A 73 42.15 -24.18 -31.90
C ALA A 73 41.53 -24.37 -33.31
N GLY A 74 40.65 -23.45 -33.69
CA GLY A 74 40.47 -23.00 -35.07
C GLY A 74 39.15 -23.37 -35.75
N GLY A 75 38.35 -22.35 -36.11
CA GLY A 75 37.18 -22.52 -36.97
C GLY A 75 36.34 -21.26 -37.12
N THR A 76 36.78 -20.35 -37.99
CA THR A 76 36.05 -19.18 -38.50
C THR A 76 34.96 -19.58 -39.50
N GLY A 77 33.84 -18.85 -39.49
CA GLY A 77 32.98 -18.66 -40.67
C GLY A 77 31.55 -19.18 -40.54
N GLY A 78 30.57 -18.28 -40.68
CA GLY A 78 29.16 -18.66 -40.87
C GLY A 78 28.19 -17.55 -40.49
N GLY A 79 28.12 -16.48 -41.30
CA GLY A 79 27.05 -15.50 -41.21
C GLY A 79 25.70 -16.16 -41.45
N GLY A 80 24.81 -16.04 -40.46
CA GLY A 80 23.40 -16.40 -40.55
C GLY A 80 22.56 -15.17 -40.24
N SER A 81 22.02 -14.57 -41.30
CA SER A 81 21.09 -13.46 -41.28
C SER A 81 19.86 -13.74 -40.41
N GLY A 82 19.45 -12.71 -39.66
CA GLY A 82 18.06 -12.29 -39.57
C GLY A 82 17.07 -13.32 -39.02
N GLY A 83 17.19 -13.66 -37.74
CA GLY A 83 16.06 -14.13 -36.96
C GLY A 83 15.38 -12.92 -36.36
N GLY A 84 14.29 -12.45 -36.97
CA GLY A 84 13.51 -11.32 -36.50
C GLY A 84 13.19 -11.50 -35.02
N GLY A 85 13.55 -10.49 -34.23
CA GLY A 85 12.99 -10.30 -32.90
C GLY A 85 11.48 -10.30 -33.08
N GLY A 86 10.85 -11.40 -32.70
CA GLY A 86 9.41 -11.45 -32.51
C GLY A 86 9.10 -10.42 -31.44
N ASP A 87 8.77 -9.21 -31.88
CA ASP A 87 7.79 -8.40 -31.19
C ASP A 87 6.52 -9.25 -31.16
N SER A 88 6.45 -10.15 -30.19
CA SER A 88 5.20 -10.68 -29.72
C SER A 88 4.49 -9.47 -29.15
N SER A 89 3.83 -8.70 -30.03
CA SER A 89 2.76 -7.79 -29.68
C SER A 89 1.68 -8.65 -29.02
N ALA A 90 1.94 -9.05 -27.78
CA ALA A 90 1.00 -9.71 -26.92
C ALA A 90 -0.16 -8.74 -26.79
N THR A 91 -1.36 -9.20 -27.15
CA THR A 91 -2.57 -8.39 -26.98
C THR A 91 -2.59 -7.86 -25.55
N PRO A 92 -2.68 -6.53 -25.36
CA PRO A 92 -2.74 -5.94 -24.03
C PRO A 92 -3.79 -6.64 -23.18
N SER A 93 -3.41 -6.99 -21.96
CA SER A 93 -4.31 -7.56 -20.96
C SER A 93 -4.19 -6.77 -19.68
N LEU A 94 -5.27 -6.74 -18.89
CA LEU A 94 -5.30 -6.05 -17.61
C LEU A 94 -4.11 -6.49 -16.73
N SER A 95 -3.24 -5.54 -16.41
CA SER A 95 -2.05 -5.73 -15.54
C SER A 95 -1.97 -4.71 -14.41
N PHE A 96 -2.85 -3.71 -14.38
CA PHE A 96 -2.89 -2.70 -13.32
C PHE A 96 -4.29 -2.21 -13.05
N PHE A 97 -4.64 -2.04 -11.78
CA PHE A 97 -5.83 -1.30 -11.36
C PHE A 97 -5.70 -0.78 -9.93
N VAL A 98 -6.55 0.18 -9.56
CA VAL A 98 -6.79 0.57 -8.17
C VAL A 98 -7.93 -0.27 -7.60
N SER A 99 -7.81 -0.84 -6.40
CA SER A 99 -8.89 -1.67 -5.86
C SER A 99 -10.24 -0.91 -5.84
N SER A 100 -11.31 -1.46 -6.43
CA SER A 100 -12.64 -0.78 -6.46
C SER A 100 -13.28 -0.62 -5.08
N THR A 101 -12.83 -1.42 -4.12
CA THR A 101 -13.21 -1.33 -2.71
C THR A 101 -11.99 -0.97 -1.87
N GLY A 102 -12.25 -0.38 -0.70
CA GLY A 102 -11.25 -0.01 0.29
C GLY A 102 -11.39 -0.78 1.61
N SER A 103 -10.54 -0.48 2.59
CA SER A 103 -10.59 -1.02 3.96
C SER A 103 -10.73 0.13 4.95
N THR A 104 -11.60 -0.01 5.95
CA THR A 104 -11.77 1.01 6.99
C THR A 104 -10.47 1.25 7.77
N THR A 105 -9.67 0.20 7.98
CA THR A 105 -8.38 0.26 8.68
C THR A 105 -7.23 -0.04 7.72
N ALA A 106 -6.00 0.31 8.11
CA ALA A 106 -4.78 -0.05 7.37
C ALA A 106 -4.26 -1.46 7.70
N ASN A 107 -4.97 -2.21 8.56
CA ASN A 107 -4.72 -3.63 8.74
C ASN A 107 -5.32 -4.39 7.56
N LEU A 108 -4.45 -4.77 6.62
CA LEU A 108 -4.82 -5.51 5.42
C LEU A 108 -4.55 -7.01 5.59
N GLY A 109 -4.14 -7.46 6.78
CA GLY A 109 -3.64 -8.82 7.01
C GLY A 109 -2.24 -9.04 6.44
N GLY A 110 -1.40 -8.00 6.47
CA GLY A 110 -0.06 -8.04 5.88
C GLY A 110 -0.07 -8.05 4.35
N LEU A 111 1.11 -8.27 3.76
CA LEU A 111 1.26 -8.37 2.30
C LEU A 111 0.39 -9.47 1.69
N GLU A 112 0.28 -10.61 2.37
CA GLU A 112 -0.52 -11.74 1.89
C GLU A 112 -2.00 -11.39 1.81
N GLY A 113 -2.54 -10.72 2.83
CA GLY A 113 -3.94 -10.30 2.82
C GLY A 113 -4.23 -9.23 1.76
N ALA A 114 -3.31 -8.29 1.56
CA ALA A 114 -3.41 -7.30 0.50
C ALA A 114 -3.30 -7.93 -0.91
N ASP A 115 -2.38 -8.86 -1.13
CA ASP A 115 -2.23 -9.59 -2.39
C ASP A 115 -3.49 -10.42 -2.69
N ARG A 116 -4.04 -11.11 -1.69
CA ARG A 116 -5.29 -11.87 -1.83
C ARG A 116 -6.45 -10.98 -2.29
N ARG A 117 -6.56 -9.78 -1.72
CA ARG A 117 -7.56 -8.79 -2.17
C ARG A 117 -7.40 -8.44 -3.65
N CYS A 118 -6.17 -8.18 -4.09
CA CYS A 118 -5.90 -7.91 -5.50
C CYS A 118 -6.26 -9.11 -6.39
N GLN A 119 -5.91 -10.33 -5.96
CA GLN A 119 -6.26 -11.56 -6.67
C GLN A 119 -7.77 -11.74 -6.82
N GLU A 120 -8.53 -11.51 -5.75
CA GLU A 120 -10.00 -11.64 -5.73
C GLU A 120 -10.67 -10.63 -6.67
N LEU A 121 -10.24 -9.36 -6.63
CA LEU A 121 -10.78 -8.31 -7.51
C LEU A 121 -10.46 -8.59 -8.97
N ALA A 122 -9.23 -9.00 -9.28
CA ALA A 122 -8.86 -9.37 -10.64
C ALA A 122 -9.65 -10.59 -11.15
N ALA A 123 -9.85 -11.61 -10.30
CA ALA A 123 -10.65 -12.77 -10.64
C ALA A 123 -12.11 -12.40 -10.96
N ALA A 124 -12.68 -11.43 -10.22
CA ALA A 124 -14.05 -10.96 -10.45
C ALA A 124 -14.27 -10.33 -11.84
N VAL A 125 -13.20 -9.89 -12.51
CA VAL A 125 -13.24 -9.33 -13.88
C VAL A 125 -12.56 -10.24 -14.92
N GLY A 126 -12.33 -11.50 -14.57
CA GLY A 126 -11.76 -12.50 -15.50
C GLY A 126 -10.24 -12.45 -15.67
N ALA A 127 -9.53 -11.65 -14.87
CA ALA A 127 -8.07 -11.53 -14.90
C ALA A 127 -7.36 -12.35 -13.80
N GLY A 128 -8.08 -13.27 -13.14
CA GLY A 128 -7.59 -14.04 -11.99
C GLY A 128 -6.58 -15.16 -12.30
N ALA A 129 -6.25 -15.41 -13.57
CA ALA A 129 -5.24 -16.39 -13.95
C ALA A 129 -3.80 -15.89 -13.73
N ARG A 130 -3.62 -14.57 -13.58
CA ARG A 130 -2.33 -13.92 -13.34
C ARG A 130 -2.01 -13.91 -11.85
N THR A 131 -0.74 -13.71 -11.53
CA THR A 131 -0.32 -13.46 -10.14
C THR A 131 -0.47 -11.98 -9.83
N TRP A 132 -1.35 -11.63 -8.90
CA TRP A 132 -1.59 -10.24 -8.51
C TRP A 132 -0.92 -9.89 -7.19
N ARG A 133 -0.31 -8.71 -7.14
CA ARG A 133 0.39 -8.16 -5.98
C ARG A 133 -0.15 -6.77 -5.65
N ALA A 134 -0.39 -6.53 -4.37
CA ALA A 134 -0.63 -5.19 -3.87
C ALA A 134 0.70 -4.42 -3.85
N TYR A 135 0.70 -3.19 -4.38
CA TYR A 135 1.85 -2.30 -4.35
C TYR A 135 2.04 -1.72 -2.95
N LEU A 136 2.68 -2.50 -2.08
CA LEU A 136 2.93 -2.17 -0.69
C LEU A 136 4.35 -2.57 -0.31
N SER A 137 5.03 -1.70 0.43
CA SER A 137 6.30 -2.02 1.11
C SER A 137 6.04 -2.48 2.54
N VAL A 138 6.96 -3.26 3.09
CA VAL A 138 6.99 -3.65 4.52
C VAL A 138 8.42 -3.57 5.06
N GLU A 139 8.53 -3.28 6.35
CA GLU A 139 9.80 -3.32 7.08
C GLU A 139 10.27 -4.75 7.31
N LYS A 140 9.34 -5.66 7.61
CA LYS A 140 9.63 -7.08 7.85
C LYS A 140 8.80 -7.95 6.92
N GLY A 141 9.42 -8.36 5.82
CA GLY A 141 8.87 -9.36 4.91
C GLY A 141 8.95 -10.78 5.47
N PRO A 142 8.62 -11.78 4.64
CA PRO A 142 8.64 -13.20 5.03
C PRO A 142 9.98 -13.68 5.61
N ASP A 143 11.09 -13.12 5.13
CA ASP A 143 12.45 -13.46 5.58
C ASP A 143 13.00 -12.47 6.62
N ASP A 144 12.13 -11.71 7.29
CA ASP A 144 12.46 -10.63 8.25
C ASP A 144 13.37 -9.54 7.64
N GLN A 145 13.35 -9.40 6.31
CA GLN A 145 14.03 -8.33 5.56
C GLN A 145 13.03 -7.32 5.00
N PRO A 146 13.44 -6.06 4.82
CA PRO A 146 12.63 -5.06 4.12
C PRO A 146 12.21 -5.54 2.74
N VAL A 147 10.96 -5.29 2.39
CA VAL A 147 10.45 -5.55 1.03
C VAL A 147 9.97 -4.25 0.43
N HIS A 148 10.46 -3.94 -0.77
CA HIS A 148 10.07 -2.77 -1.53
C HIS A 148 8.92 -3.11 -2.47
N ALA A 149 7.90 -2.27 -2.53
CA ALA A 149 6.75 -2.46 -3.43
C ALA A 149 7.20 -2.61 -4.89
N ARG A 150 8.21 -1.82 -5.31
CA ARG A 150 8.72 -1.85 -6.69
C ARG A 150 9.27 -3.20 -7.13
N ASP A 151 9.84 -3.97 -6.19
CA ASP A 151 10.48 -5.25 -6.51
C ASP A 151 9.46 -6.39 -6.64
N ARG A 152 8.19 -6.13 -6.31
CA ARG A 152 7.13 -7.15 -6.24
C ARG A 152 6.18 -7.16 -7.44
N ILE A 153 6.20 -6.12 -8.29
CA ILE A 153 5.14 -5.88 -9.29
C ILE A 153 5.51 -6.25 -10.73
N GLY A 154 6.60 -6.99 -10.91
CA GLY A 154 7.15 -7.30 -12.23
C GLY A 154 7.86 -6.11 -12.87
N VAL A 155 8.18 -6.23 -14.16
CA VAL A 155 8.94 -5.21 -14.93
C VAL A 155 8.09 -4.40 -15.91
N GLY A 156 6.79 -4.70 -16.01
CA GLY A 156 5.88 -4.12 -17.00
C GLY A 156 5.90 -4.88 -18.34
N PRO A 157 5.17 -4.38 -19.35
CA PRO A 157 4.30 -3.20 -19.32
C PRO A 157 3.00 -3.42 -18.54
N TRP A 158 2.45 -2.36 -17.97
CA TRP A 158 1.17 -2.40 -17.25
C TRP A 158 0.07 -1.66 -18.01
N TYR A 159 -1.10 -2.31 -18.11
CA TYR A 159 -2.28 -1.80 -18.79
C TYR A 159 -3.47 -1.75 -17.83
N ASN A 160 -4.27 -0.68 -17.94
CA ASN A 160 -5.47 -0.50 -17.13
C ASN A 160 -6.65 -1.36 -17.62
N ALA A 161 -7.82 -1.23 -16.99
CA ALA A 161 -9.04 -1.97 -17.36
C ALA A 161 -9.60 -1.60 -18.75
N LYS A 162 -9.16 -0.48 -19.35
CA LYS A 162 -9.45 -0.12 -20.75
C LYS A 162 -8.37 -0.57 -21.73
N LEU A 163 -7.38 -1.33 -21.24
CA LEU A 163 -6.21 -1.79 -22.00
C LEU A 163 -5.33 -0.65 -22.52
N GLU A 164 -5.39 0.50 -21.85
CA GLU A 164 -4.49 1.64 -22.12
C GLU A 164 -3.21 1.47 -21.32
N LEU A 165 -2.07 1.81 -21.94
CA LEU A 165 -0.76 1.72 -21.30
C LEU A 165 -0.66 2.71 -20.13
N VAL A 166 -0.32 2.19 -18.95
CA VAL A 166 -0.09 2.97 -17.73
C VAL A 166 1.38 3.34 -17.61
N ALA A 167 2.26 2.35 -17.81
CA ALA A 167 3.71 2.51 -17.90
C ALA A 167 4.33 1.31 -18.63
N ALA A 168 5.34 1.56 -19.44
CA ALA A 168 6.10 0.54 -20.17
C ALA A 168 7.06 -0.23 -19.25
N ASP A 169 7.64 0.44 -18.26
CA ASP A 169 8.64 -0.10 -17.36
C ASP A 169 8.64 0.60 -15.98
N LEU A 170 9.47 0.10 -15.06
CA LEU A 170 9.60 0.63 -13.70
C LEU A 170 10.05 2.10 -13.65
N ASP A 171 10.89 2.54 -14.60
CA ASP A 171 11.41 3.90 -14.62
C ASP A 171 10.31 4.90 -15.02
N GLU A 172 9.53 4.57 -16.05
CA GLU A 172 8.33 5.34 -16.40
C GLU A 172 7.33 5.35 -15.25
N LEU A 173 7.08 4.18 -14.63
CA LEU A 173 6.12 4.05 -13.54
C LEU A 173 6.49 4.94 -12.34
N HIS A 174 7.74 4.93 -11.87
CA HIS A 174 8.15 5.69 -10.67
C HIS A 174 8.46 7.17 -10.92
N THR A 175 8.48 7.61 -12.19
CA THR A 175 8.55 9.04 -12.55
C THR A 175 7.17 9.66 -12.80
N ARG A 176 6.14 8.84 -13.10
CA ARG A 176 4.77 9.25 -13.37
C ARG A 176 4.08 9.95 -12.19
N PHE A 177 3.05 10.73 -12.53
CA PHE A 177 2.08 11.31 -11.59
C PHE A 177 0.75 10.57 -11.65
N GLY A 178 -0.06 10.71 -10.60
CA GLY A 178 -1.43 10.18 -10.61
C GLY A 178 -2.24 10.77 -11.77
N ASP A 179 -3.23 10.00 -12.21
CA ASP A 179 -4.05 10.32 -13.36
C ASP A 179 -5.38 9.57 -13.24
N HIS A 180 -6.43 10.29 -12.82
CA HIS A 180 -7.77 9.72 -12.62
C HIS A 180 -8.35 9.01 -13.85
N THR A 181 -7.86 9.31 -15.06
CA THR A 181 -8.34 8.66 -16.29
C THR A 181 -7.61 7.37 -16.62
N ALA A 182 -6.35 7.23 -16.15
CA ALA A 182 -5.55 6.03 -16.34
C ALA A 182 -5.58 5.09 -15.12
N PHE A 183 -5.72 5.64 -13.91
CA PHE A 183 -5.70 4.96 -12.62
C PHE A 183 -7.12 4.52 -12.25
N LEU A 184 -7.62 3.59 -13.06
CA LEU A 184 -8.98 3.06 -12.98
C LEU A 184 -9.03 1.85 -12.05
N ASP A 185 -10.23 1.56 -11.56
CA ASP A 185 -10.49 0.30 -10.89
C ASP A 185 -10.56 -0.90 -11.84
N GLU A 186 -10.66 -2.11 -11.30
CA GLU A 186 -10.66 -3.34 -12.11
C GLU A 186 -11.85 -3.41 -13.08
N LYS A 187 -12.90 -2.60 -12.86
CA LYS A 187 -14.10 -2.48 -13.68
C LYS A 187 -14.03 -1.32 -14.68
N GLY A 188 -12.94 -0.55 -14.67
CA GLY A 188 -12.74 0.62 -15.53
C GLY A 188 -13.38 1.90 -15.02
N ALA A 189 -13.81 1.96 -13.75
CA ALA A 189 -14.33 3.17 -13.14
C ALA A 189 -13.20 4.04 -12.58
N MET A 190 -13.40 5.36 -12.62
CA MET A 190 -12.47 6.31 -12.00
C MET A 190 -12.62 6.27 -10.47
N VAL A 191 -11.50 6.37 -9.76
CA VAL A 191 -11.50 6.49 -8.30
C VAL A 191 -12.01 7.90 -7.91
N PRO A 192 -12.94 8.01 -6.94
CA PRO A 192 -13.34 9.31 -6.39
C PRO A 192 -12.13 10.08 -5.89
N GLY A 193 -12.02 11.34 -6.29
CA GLY A 193 -10.82 12.16 -6.16
C GLY A 193 -11.13 13.65 -6.12
N GLN A 194 -10.12 14.45 -6.41
CA GLN A 194 -10.18 15.91 -6.44
C GLN A 194 -10.55 16.46 -7.82
N TRP A 195 -10.60 15.62 -8.85
CA TRP A 195 -10.93 16.02 -10.23
C TRP A 195 -12.35 16.63 -10.35
N PRO A 196 -12.61 17.48 -11.38
CA PRO A 196 -13.90 18.15 -11.53
C PRO A 196 -15.08 17.17 -11.62
N ASP A 197 -16.16 17.45 -10.89
CA ASP A 197 -17.37 16.60 -10.83
C ASP A 197 -17.13 15.20 -10.24
N SER A 198 -16.04 15.01 -9.49
CA SER A 198 -15.77 13.75 -8.81
C SER A 198 -16.82 13.42 -7.74
N PRO A 199 -17.24 12.14 -7.62
CA PRO A 199 -18.10 11.71 -6.52
C PRO A 199 -17.49 12.01 -5.16
N THR A 200 -18.34 12.37 -4.19
CA THR A 200 -17.94 12.48 -2.78
C THR A 200 -18.26 11.19 -2.02
N PRO A 201 -17.47 10.81 -0.99
CA PRO A 201 -16.27 11.51 -0.50
C PRO A 201 -15.05 11.31 -1.40
N ASN A 202 -14.03 12.17 -1.25
CA ASN A 202 -12.70 12.00 -1.85
C ASN A 202 -12.07 10.68 -1.34
N GLN A 203 -11.50 9.88 -2.24
CA GLN A 203 -10.87 8.59 -1.95
C GLN A 203 -9.55 8.40 -2.73
N HIS A 204 -8.90 9.50 -3.14
CA HIS A 204 -7.70 9.43 -3.97
C HIS A 204 -6.45 8.95 -3.24
N ASP A 205 -6.42 8.97 -1.90
CA ASP A 205 -5.28 8.51 -1.11
C ASP A 205 -5.24 6.98 -1.14
N ILE A 206 -4.19 6.46 -1.75
CA ILE A 206 -3.96 5.01 -1.89
C ILE A 206 -2.79 4.63 -1.00
N LEU A 207 -2.97 3.58 -0.17
CA LEU A 207 -1.94 3.07 0.73
C LEU A 207 -0.78 2.49 -0.08
N THR A 208 0.46 2.86 0.27
CA THR A 208 1.68 2.37 -0.40
C THR A 208 2.81 2.02 0.58
N GLY A 209 3.04 2.87 1.57
CA GLY A 209 4.22 2.76 2.45
C GLY A 209 5.55 2.95 1.71
N THR A 210 5.56 3.70 0.60
CA THR A 210 6.74 3.86 -0.26
C THR A 210 7.30 5.28 -0.29
N ASN A 211 8.60 5.40 -0.55
CA ASN A 211 9.17 6.60 -1.16
C ASN A 211 8.72 6.69 -2.63
N ARG A 212 9.00 7.82 -3.30
CA ARG A 212 8.60 8.04 -4.70
C ARG A 212 9.22 7.03 -5.66
N ASP A 213 10.45 6.61 -5.40
CA ASP A 213 11.12 5.56 -6.16
C ASP A 213 10.56 4.15 -5.89
N GLY A 214 9.53 4.00 -5.05
CA GLY A 214 8.93 2.71 -4.74
C GLY A 214 9.69 1.86 -3.73
N THR A 215 10.77 2.39 -3.15
CA THR A 215 11.43 1.77 -1.99
C THR A 215 10.60 1.97 -0.73
N LEU A 216 10.91 1.20 0.31
CA LEU A 216 10.24 1.27 1.60
C LEU A 216 10.38 2.65 2.24
N LYS A 217 9.26 3.19 2.72
CA LYS A 217 9.27 4.29 3.67
C LYS A 217 9.16 3.76 5.10
N VAL A 218 10.30 3.71 5.78
CA VAL A 218 10.40 3.22 7.17
C VAL A 218 9.47 4.02 8.09
N GLY A 219 8.80 3.32 8.98
CA GLY A 219 7.84 3.81 9.97
C GLY A 219 6.46 4.14 9.42
N GLN A 220 6.19 3.80 8.15
CA GLN A 220 5.00 4.25 7.42
C GLN A 220 4.25 3.12 6.72
N THR A 221 4.20 1.94 7.35
CA THR A 221 3.53 0.73 6.83
C THR A 221 2.41 0.25 7.76
N CYS A 222 2.02 1.02 8.79
CA CYS A 222 1.04 0.58 9.78
C CYS A 222 1.38 -0.78 10.42
N GLY A 223 2.64 -0.96 10.83
CA GLY A 223 3.12 -2.24 11.35
C GLY A 223 3.00 -3.33 10.30
N ASP A 224 3.54 -3.08 9.11
CA ASP A 224 3.52 -4.00 7.98
C ASP A 224 2.11 -4.47 7.59
N TRP A 225 1.16 -3.53 7.64
CA TRP A 225 -0.24 -3.70 7.29
C TRP A 225 -0.98 -4.67 8.20
N THR A 226 -0.56 -4.74 9.47
CA THR A 226 -1.19 -5.58 10.52
C THR A 226 -1.74 -4.78 11.69
N SER A 227 -1.51 -3.46 11.74
CA SER A 227 -1.95 -2.61 12.84
C SER A 227 -3.21 -1.81 12.51
N GLU A 228 -4.07 -1.67 13.51
CA GLU A 228 -5.20 -0.72 13.55
C GLU A 228 -4.95 0.38 14.59
N SER A 229 -3.69 0.64 14.95
CA SER A 229 -3.38 1.61 16.00
C SER A 229 -3.69 3.03 15.54
N PRO A 230 -4.41 3.85 16.34
CA PRO A 230 -4.61 5.26 16.04
C PRO A 230 -3.32 6.08 16.18
N SER A 231 -2.26 5.53 16.80
CA SER A 231 -0.96 6.20 16.96
C SER A 231 0.02 5.94 15.83
N LEU A 232 -0.30 5.03 14.91
CA LEU A 232 0.53 4.71 13.75
C LEU A 232 -0.11 5.31 12.49
N THR A 233 0.72 5.50 11.47
CA THR A 233 0.32 6.00 10.16
C THR A 233 0.96 5.16 9.06
N ALA A 234 0.39 5.24 7.87
CA ALA A 234 0.95 4.71 6.64
C ALA A 234 1.15 5.83 5.62
N TRP A 235 2.12 5.66 4.74
CA TRP A 235 2.32 6.59 3.63
C TRP A 235 1.36 6.27 2.48
N VAL A 236 0.86 7.33 1.85
CA VAL A 236 -0.07 7.26 0.72
C VAL A 236 0.48 8.03 -0.48
N GLY A 237 -0.07 7.74 -1.67
CA GLY A 237 0.03 8.61 -2.83
C GLY A 237 -1.34 8.92 -3.43
N HIS A 238 -1.39 9.80 -4.42
CA HIS A 238 -2.63 10.32 -5.00
C HIS A 238 -2.93 9.67 -6.35
N SER A 239 -3.99 8.87 -6.43
CA SER A 239 -4.40 8.20 -7.68
C SER A 239 -4.76 9.15 -8.81
N ASP A 240 -5.22 10.36 -8.50
CA ASP A 240 -5.60 11.38 -9.46
C ASP A 240 -4.51 12.42 -9.76
N GLY A 241 -3.41 12.41 -8.98
CA GLY A 241 -2.29 13.34 -9.09
C GLY A 241 -2.65 14.77 -8.71
N MET A 242 -3.66 14.98 -7.89
CA MET A 242 -4.15 16.31 -7.48
C MET A 242 -4.18 16.45 -5.97
N GLY A 243 -3.83 17.64 -5.47
CA GLY A 243 -3.93 17.99 -4.06
C GLY A 243 -5.25 18.69 -3.68
N PRO A 244 -5.31 19.29 -2.49
CA PRO A 244 -6.42 20.15 -2.07
C PRO A 244 -6.78 21.19 -3.13
N MET A 245 -8.07 21.41 -3.37
CA MET A 245 -8.58 22.38 -4.35
C MET A 245 -8.03 22.18 -5.78
N GLN A 246 -7.89 20.93 -6.24
CA GLN A 246 -7.37 20.59 -7.58
C GLN A 246 -5.93 21.06 -7.81
N SER A 247 -5.16 21.26 -6.75
CA SER A 247 -3.78 21.72 -6.88
C SER A 247 -2.91 20.73 -7.66
N THR A 248 -2.23 21.21 -8.69
CA THR A 248 -1.25 20.44 -9.48
C THR A 248 0.18 20.77 -9.06
N ALA A 249 0.41 21.19 -7.82
CA ALA A 249 1.77 21.41 -7.31
C ALA A 249 2.50 20.07 -7.20
N ASP A 250 3.76 20.01 -7.64
CA ASP A 250 4.53 18.77 -7.80
C ASP A 250 4.60 17.89 -6.54
N MET A 251 4.46 18.45 -5.34
CA MET A 251 4.44 17.67 -4.10
C MET A 251 3.19 16.78 -3.94
N TYR A 252 2.06 17.10 -4.58
CA TYR A 252 0.80 16.34 -4.50
C TYR A 252 0.65 15.31 -5.62
N ARG A 253 1.44 15.46 -6.69
CA ARG A 253 1.23 14.70 -7.91
C ARG A 253 1.70 13.24 -7.87
N PRO A 254 2.69 12.82 -7.07
CA PRO A 254 3.16 11.44 -7.07
C PRO A 254 2.04 10.47 -6.74
N TRP A 255 1.87 9.46 -7.59
CA TRP A 255 0.82 8.46 -7.38
C TRP A 255 1.06 7.55 -6.18
N ASN A 256 2.33 7.43 -5.74
CA ASN A 256 2.76 6.49 -4.71
C ASN A 256 3.31 7.12 -3.42
N SER A 257 3.59 8.43 -3.38
CA SER A 257 4.30 9.00 -2.23
C SER A 257 4.08 10.50 -2.06
N VAL A 258 3.15 10.87 -1.17
CA VAL A 258 2.76 12.27 -0.92
C VAL A 258 2.80 12.60 0.57
N HIS A 259 2.01 11.91 1.39
CA HIS A 259 1.89 12.21 2.82
C HIS A 259 1.54 10.97 3.64
N ALA A 260 1.57 11.13 4.97
CA ALA A 260 1.01 10.14 5.89
C ALA A 260 -0.52 10.21 5.86
N ASN A 261 -1.19 9.08 6.01
CA ASN A 261 -2.63 9.03 6.23
C ASN A 261 -2.99 9.53 7.65
N GLY A 262 -4.29 9.63 7.94
CA GLY A 262 -4.75 10.07 9.26
C GLY A 262 -4.33 9.14 10.40
N SER A 263 -4.59 7.84 10.27
CA SER A 263 -4.11 6.80 11.18
C SER A 263 -4.27 5.41 10.58
N CYS A 264 -3.75 4.38 11.25
CA CYS A 264 -4.03 3.00 10.85
C CYS A 264 -5.43 2.51 11.28
N ALA A 265 -6.08 3.19 12.24
CA ALA A 265 -7.41 2.84 12.75
C ALA A 265 -8.55 3.31 11.82
N ASP A 266 -8.32 4.37 11.06
CA ASP A 266 -9.27 4.93 10.11
C ASP A 266 -8.53 5.52 8.91
N THR A 267 -8.77 4.95 7.74
CA THR A 267 -8.13 5.33 6.47
C THR A 267 -8.90 6.41 5.70
N ALA A 268 -10.11 6.78 6.15
CA ALA A 268 -10.92 7.79 5.46
C ALA A 268 -10.38 9.23 5.57
N PRO A 269 -9.83 9.68 6.72
CA PRO A 269 -9.30 11.04 6.85
C PRO A 269 -8.20 11.35 5.83
N ALA A 270 -8.11 12.64 5.46
CA ALA A 270 -7.22 13.20 4.43
C ALA A 270 -7.59 12.89 2.96
N GLY A 271 -8.59 12.04 2.71
CA GLY A 271 -9.06 11.73 1.36
C GLY A 271 -8.84 10.28 0.95
N GLY A 272 -8.78 9.36 1.91
CA GLY A 272 -8.57 7.94 1.66
C GLY A 272 -9.82 7.08 1.79
N ASN A 273 -9.63 5.80 1.52
CA ASN A 273 -10.59 4.75 1.83
C ASN A 273 -9.91 3.39 2.09
N GLY A 274 -8.59 3.37 2.28
CA GLY A 274 -7.82 2.12 2.42
C GLY A 274 -7.78 1.30 1.14
N ARG A 275 -7.77 1.98 -0.01
CA ARG A 275 -7.56 1.37 -1.33
C ARG A 275 -6.07 1.05 -1.52
N VAL A 276 -5.79 0.11 -2.42
CA VAL A 276 -4.44 -0.29 -2.82
C VAL A 276 -4.32 -0.35 -4.34
N TYR A 277 -3.12 -0.17 -4.86
CA TYR A 277 -2.82 -0.49 -6.25
C TYR A 277 -2.53 -1.98 -6.39
N CYS A 278 -3.07 -2.59 -7.44
CA CYS A 278 -2.91 -4.00 -7.76
C CYS A 278 -2.18 -4.13 -9.10
N PHE A 279 -1.08 -4.87 -9.11
CA PHE A 279 -0.27 -5.11 -10.29
C PHE A 279 -0.18 -6.60 -10.56
N ALA A 280 -0.27 -6.99 -11.82
CA ALA A 280 0.12 -8.31 -12.24
C ALA A 280 1.66 -8.40 -12.23
N ALA A 281 2.19 -9.46 -11.62
CA ALA A 281 3.62 -9.66 -11.37
C ALA A 281 4.16 -10.97 -11.99
N ASP A 282 3.39 -11.55 -12.90
CA ASP A 282 3.69 -12.78 -13.63
C ASP A 282 4.61 -12.56 -14.84
#